data_AF-X1EWK2-F1
#
_entry.id   AF-X1EWK2-F1
#
_cell.length_a   1.000
_cell.length_b   1.000
_cell.length_c   1.000
_cell.angle_alpha   90.00
_cell.angle_beta   90.00
_cell.angle_gamma   90.00
#
_symmetry.space_group_name_H-M   'P 1'
#
loop_
_entity.id
_entity.type
_entity.pdbx_description
1 polymer ?
#
loop_
_entity_poly.entity_id
_entity_poly.type
_entity_poly.pdbx_seq_one_letter_code
_entity_poly.pdbx_strand_id
1 'polypeptide(L)'
;IFTTGARPVAGLGALRFGSLDSERVKFLFKEVIRGLAHYANTAELNAVGGDSYFDESYEGNPLVNAFVVGIVKHKNIVRGAAFGAGNPVYYIGGDTGRDGVGGASFASKEITEESESEKSAVA
;
A
#
# COMPACT_ATOMS: atom_id res chain seq x y z
N ILE A 1 11.04 1.24 3.07
CA ILE A 1 12.09 2.13 2.49
C ILE A 1 12.65 3.08 3.54
N PHE A 2 11.85 3.97 4.13
CA PHE A 2 12.34 4.90 5.15
C PHE A 2 13.03 4.20 6.35
N THR A 3 12.43 3.11 6.86
CA THR A 3 12.95 2.33 7.99
C THR A 3 14.29 1.62 7.73
N THR A 4 14.70 1.49 6.46
CA THR A 4 16.01 0.91 6.11
C THR A 4 17.12 1.97 6.02
N GLY A 5 16.81 3.23 6.37
CA GLY A 5 17.72 4.37 6.25
C GLY A 5 17.81 4.95 4.83
N ALA A 6 17.00 4.46 3.89
CA ALA A 6 17.00 4.94 2.51
C ALA A 6 16.11 6.16 2.34
N ARG A 7 16.63 7.16 1.62
CA ARG A 7 15.85 8.32 1.18
C ARG A 7 15.02 7.90 -0.04
N PRO A 8 13.68 7.94 0.01
CA PRO A 8 12.85 7.68 -1.16
C PRO A 8 13.19 8.66 -2.29
N VAL A 9 13.18 8.17 -3.54
CA VAL A 9 13.49 9.00 -4.72
C VAL A 9 12.44 8.90 -5.82
N ALA A 10 11.73 7.76 -5.89
CA ALA A 10 10.70 7.53 -6.88
C ALA A 10 9.70 6.47 -6.38
N GLY A 11 8.45 6.61 -6.83
CA GLY A 11 7.37 5.65 -6.66
C GLY A 11 6.82 5.18 -7.99
N LEU A 12 6.41 3.92 -8.07
CA LEU A 12 5.75 3.31 -9.22
C LEU A 12 4.51 2.53 -8.79
N GLY A 13 3.50 2.44 -9.65
CA GLY A 13 2.32 1.60 -9.44
C GLY A 13 2.26 0.43 -10.41
N ALA A 14 1.83 -0.75 -9.96
CA ALA A 14 1.45 -1.85 -10.83
C ALA A 14 -0.01 -2.24 -10.52
N LEU A 15 -0.88 -1.92 -11.46
CA LEU A 15 -2.33 -1.91 -11.28
C LEU A 15 -2.99 -2.97 -12.17
N ARG A 16 -3.87 -3.78 -11.58
CA ARG A 16 -4.67 -4.79 -12.29
C ARG A 16 -6.14 -4.62 -11.94
N PHE A 17 -6.98 -4.50 -12.96
CA PHE A 17 -8.40 -4.23 -12.80
C PHE A 17 -9.22 -5.08 -13.78
N GLY A 18 -10.51 -5.23 -13.49
CA GLY A 18 -11.49 -5.87 -14.37
C GLY A 18 -11.72 -5.12 -15.69
N SER A 19 -12.78 -5.46 -16.42
CA SER A 19 -13.12 -4.77 -17.66
C SER A 19 -13.46 -3.28 -17.44
N LEU A 20 -12.92 -2.42 -18.29
CA LEU A 20 -13.28 -0.99 -18.31
C LEU A 20 -14.70 -0.72 -18.80
N ASP A 21 -15.46 -1.72 -19.28
CA ASP A 21 -16.87 -1.54 -19.60
C ASP A 21 -17.75 -1.44 -18.33
N SER A 22 -17.26 -1.97 -17.21
CA SER A 22 -17.93 -1.91 -15.92
C SER A 22 -17.77 -0.54 -15.26
N GLU A 23 -18.89 0.14 -14.97
CA GLU A 23 -18.89 1.40 -14.22
C GLU A 23 -18.25 1.27 -12.83
N ARG A 24 -18.38 0.10 -12.20
CA ARG A 24 -17.72 -0.18 -10.91
C ARG A 24 -16.20 -0.20 -11.07
N VAL A 25 -15.69 -0.84 -12.11
CA VAL A 25 -14.24 -0.89 -12.37
C VAL A 25 -13.70 0.50 -12.71
N LYS A 26 -14.41 1.27 -13.55
CA LYS A 26 -14.05 2.68 -13.84
C LYS A 26 -13.94 3.50 -12.56
N PHE A 27 -14.91 3.36 -11.65
CA PHE A 27 -14.89 4.01 -10.35
C PHE A 27 -13.67 3.60 -9.52
N LEU A 28 -13.43 2.30 -9.36
CA LEU A 28 -12.30 1.79 -8.57
C LEU A 28 -10.95 2.27 -9.12
N PHE A 29 -10.76 2.19 -10.44
CA PHE A 29 -9.54 2.65 -11.10
C PHE A 29 -9.28 4.13 -10.84
N LYS A 30 -10.31 4.98 -11.01
CA LYS A 30 -10.21 6.43 -10.77
C LYS A 30 -9.85 6.74 -9.31
N GLU A 31 -10.52 6.11 -8.35
CA GLU A 31 -10.33 6.39 -6.93
C GLU A 31 -8.99 5.86 -6.41
N VAL A 32 -8.52 4.72 -6.91
CA VAL A 32 -7.18 4.20 -6.59
C VAL A 32 -6.09 5.16 -7.09
N ILE A 33 -6.19 5.64 -8.32
CA ILE A 33 -5.24 6.63 -8.85
C ILE A 33 -5.28 7.91 -8.03
N ARG A 34 -6.48 8.39 -7.67
CA ARG A 34 -6.64 9.58 -6.82
C ARG A 34 -5.95 9.39 -5.47
N GLY A 35 -6.14 8.24 -4.82
CA GLY A 35 -5.52 7.91 -3.54
C GLY A 35 -3.99 7.84 -3.63
N LEU A 36 -3.47 7.13 -4.64
CA LEU A 36 -2.02 7.03 -4.89
C LEU A 36 -1.40 8.40 -5.15
N ALA A 37 -2.01 9.22 -6.01
CA ALA A 37 -1.54 10.56 -6.32
C ALA A 37 -1.58 11.47 -5.10
N HIS A 38 -2.66 11.43 -4.32
CA HIS A 38 -2.77 12.22 -3.10
C HIS A 38 -1.66 11.87 -2.09
N TYR A 39 -1.45 10.58 -1.83
CA TYR A 39 -0.42 10.15 -0.89
C TYR A 39 0.99 10.48 -1.40
N ALA A 40 1.28 10.23 -2.68
CA ALA A 40 2.58 10.54 -3.27
C ALA A 40 2.90 12.04 -3.18
N ASN A 41 1.93 12.91 -3.48
CA ASN A 41 2.10 14.35 -3.38
C ASN A 41 2.35 14.81 -1.94
N THR A 42 1.55 14.32 -0.98
CA THR A 42 1.69 14.69 0.44
C THR A 42 2.98 14.15 1.05
N ALA A 43 3.42 12.97 0.64
CA ALA A 43 4.66 12.35 1.10
C ALA A 43 5.91 12.81 0.32
N GLU A 44 5.76 13.78 -0.59
CA GLU A 44 6.83 14.29 -1.47
C GLU A 44 7.56 13.17 -2.26
N LEU A 45 6.79 12.15 -2.64
CA LEU A 45 7.26 11.03 -3.47
C LEU A 45 6.99 11.33 -4.94
N ASN A 46 8.03 11.33 -5.75
CA ASN A 46 7.89 11.45 -7.19
C ASN A 46 7.28 10.17 -7.76
N ALA A 47 6.00 10.19 -8.14
CA ALA A 47 5.40 9.12 -8.92
C ALA A 47 5.95 9.19 -10.36
N VAL A 48 6.89 8.29 -10.70
CA VAL A 48 7.63 8.36 -11.97
C VAL A 48 7.05 7.48 -13.08
N GLY A 49 6.03 6.69 -12.76
CA GLY A 49 5.34 5.86 -13.75
C GLY A 49 4.64 4.67 -13.12
N GLY A 50 4.31 3.71 -13.96
CA GLY A 50 3.63 2.50 -13.55
C GLY A 50 3.12 1.71 -14.74
N ASP A 51 2.43 0.63 -14.42
CA ASP A 51 1.79 -0.25 -15.38
C ASP A 51 0.34 -0.48 -14.97
N SER A 52 -0.55 -0.54 -15.96
CA SER A 52 -1.98 -0.79 -15.77
C SER A 52 -2.45 -1.80 -16.79
N TYR A 53 -3.08 -2.87 -16.31
CA TYR A 53 -3.59 -3.95 -17.14
C TYR A 53 -5.03 -4.27 -16.76
N PHE A 54 -5.85 -4.55 -17.76
CA PHE A 54 -7.28 -4.80 -17.61
C PHE A 54 -7.64 -6.17 -18.15
N ASP A 55 -8.26 -7.00 -17.32
CA ASP A 55 -8.64 -8.37 -17.66
C ASP A 55 -9.79 -8.83 -16.74
N GLU A 56 -10.73 -9.60 -17.28
CA GLU A 56 -11.90 -10.09 -16.53
C GLU A 56 -11.51 -10.91 -15.29
N SER A 57 -10.33 -11.56 -15.29
CA SER A 57 -9.82 -12.29 -14.12
C SER A 57 -9.57 -11.43 -12.87
N TYR A 58 -9.54 -10.11 -13.01
CA TYR A 58 -9.40 -9.15 -11.91
C TYR A 58 -10.73 -8.48 -11.51
N GLU A 59 -11.88 -8.95 -12.02
CA GLU A 59 -13.18 -8.50 -11.54
C GLU A 59 -13.42 -8.91 -10.09
N GLY A 60 -14.05 -8.03 -9.32
CA GLY A 60 -14.22 -8.17 -7.87
C GLY A 60 -12.93 -7.95 -7.07
N ASN A 61 -11.78 -8.41 -7.56
CA ASN A 61 -10.51 -8.46 -6.85
C ASN A 61 -9.37 -7.74 -7.61
N PRO A 62 -9.35 -6.40 -7.63
CA PRO A 62 -8.27 -5.65 -8.27
C PRO A 62 -6.96 -5.80 -7.50
N LEU A 63 -5.83 -5.74 -8.21
CA LEU A 63 -4.51 -5.71 -7.59
C LEU A 63 -3.95 -4.28 -7.63
N VAL A 64 -3.61 -3.76 -6.44
CA VAL A 64 -3.05 -2.42 -6.25
C VAL A 64 -1.68 -2.53 -5.61
N ASN A 65 -0.65 -2.68 -6.44
CA ASN A 65 0.73 -2.76 -5.95
C ASN A 65 1.39 -1.38 -6.02
N ALA A 66 1.90 -0.93 -4.87
CA ALA A 66 2.70 0.29 -4.76
C ALA A 66 4.17 -0.06 -4.54
N PHE A 67 5.05 0.48 -5.38
CA PHE A 67 6.49 0.30 -5.31
C PHE A 67 7.17 1.63 -5.00
N VAL A 68 8.20 1.61 -4.16
CA VAL A 68 9.03 2.80 -3.86
C VAL A 68 10.48 2.39 -3.92
N VAL A 69 11.28 3.17 -4.65
CA VAL A 69 12.74 3.06 -4.66
C VAL A 69 13.34 4.18 -3.81
N GLY A 70 14.37 3.83 -3.05
CA GLY A 70 15.14 4.78 -2.25
C GLY A 70 16.63 4.51 -2.34
N ILE A 71 17.43 5.54 -2.07
CA ILE A 71 18.88 5.50 -2.13
C ILE A 71 19.45 5.61 -0.71
N VAL A 72 20.45 4.78 -0.41
CA VAL A 72 21.17 4.79 0.87
C VAL A 72 22.65 4.51 0.62
N LYS A 73 23.52 5.12 1.42
CA LYS A 73 24.94 4.72 1.46
C LYS A 73 25.02 3.35 2.10
N HIS A 74 25.78 2.41 1.54
CA HIS A 74 25.86 1.04 2.06
C HIS A 74 26.13 0.97 3.58
N LYS A 75 27.05 1.81 4.09
CA LYS A 75 27.37 1.89 5.52
C LYS A 75 26.25 2.42 6.43
N ASN A 76 25.20 3.01 5.86
CA ASN A 76 24.06 3.58 6.57
C ASN A 76 22.80 2.69 6.47
N ILE A 77 22.91 1.48 5.92
CA ILE A 77 21.76 0.56 5.84
C ILE A 77 21.37 0.15 7.25
N VAL A 78 20.13 0.44 7.61
CA VAL A 78 19.52 0.02 8.88
C VAL A 78 18.78 -1.31 8.67
N ARG A 79 18.99 -2.27 9.58
CA ARG A 79 18.30 -3.56 9.57
C ARG A 79 17.18 -3.56 10.60
N GLY A 80 16.07 -4.22 10.28
CA GLY A 80 14.94 -4.41 11.20
C GLY A 80 15.22 -5.46 12.28
N ALA A 81 16.30 -5.28 13.05
CA ALA A 81 16.65 -6.16 14.16
C ALA A 81 17.13 -5.32 15.35
N ALA A 82 16.64 -5.65 16.54
CA ALA A 82 17.03 -5.03 17.80
C ALA A 82 17.75 -6.07 18.67
N PHE A 83 18.80 -5.64 19.37
CA PHE A 83 19.61 -6.49 20.25
C PHE A 83 19.94 -5.75 21.54
N GLY A 84 20.18 -6.49 22.63
CA GLY A 84 20.59 -5.95 23.92
C GLY A 84 19.42 -5.69 24.87
N ALA A 85 19.43 -6.37 26.02
CA ALA A 85 18.45 -6.15 27.08
C ALA A 85 18.62 -4.75 27.69
N GLY A 86 17.51 -4.11 28.06
CA GLY A 86 17.49 -2.76 28.64
C GLY A 86 17.47 -1.62 27.62
N ASN A 87 17.55 -1.91 26.31
CA ASN A 87 17.41 -0.88 25.29
C ASN A 87 15.98 -0.34 25.22
N PRO A 88 15.78 0.99 25.19
CA PRO A 88 14.45 1.58 25.07
C PRO A 88 13.86 1.35 23.68
N VAL A 89 12.53 1.20 23.63
CA VAL A 89 11.75 1.15 22.39
C VAL A 89 10.94 2.44 22.29
N TYR A 90 11.09 3.13 21.16
CA TYR A 90 10.39 4.38 20.89
C TYR A 90 9.27 4.16 19.88
N TYR A 91 8.11 4.76 20.16
CA TYR A 91 7.01 4.90 19.21
C TYR A 91 7.02 6.35 18.69
N ILE A 92 7.07 6.51 17.37
CA ILE A 92 7.17 7.82 16.72
C ILE A 92 6.17 7.85 15.57
N GLY A 93 5.28 8.84 15.57
CA GLY A 93 4.21 8.99 14.57
C GLY A 93 2.98 9.68 15.16
N GLY A 94 1.85 9.53 14.46
CA GLY A 94 0.55 9.97 14.97
C GLY A 94 0.03 9.07 16.10
N ASP A 95 -0.98 9.57 16.82
CA ASP A 95 -1.65 8.84 17.88
C ASP A 95 -2.34 7.58 17.37
N THR A 96 -2.39 6.53 18.19
CA THR A 96 -3.04 5.27 17.84
C THR A 96 -4.56 5.42 17.81
N GLY A 97 -5.16 5.18 16.64
CA GLY A 97 -6.61 5.14 16.42
C GLY A 97 -7.21 3.73 16.43
N ARG A 98 -8.44 3.61 15.91
CA ARG A 98 -9.12 2.32 15.67
C ARG A 98 -8.95 1.81 14.23
N ASP A 99 -8.17 2.53 13.43
CA ASP A 99 -7.98 2.26 12.02
C ASP A 99 -7.24 0.93 11.80
N GLY A 100 -7.72 0.09 10.88
CA GLY A 100 -7.05 -1.16 10.50
C GLY A 100 -7.16 -2.30 11.51
N VAL A 101 -7.98 -2.18 12.57
CA VAL A 101 -8.21 -3.26 13.53
C VAL A 101 -8.79 -4.48 12.82
N GLY A 102 -8.08 -5.62 12.89
CA GLY A 102 -8.45 -6.85 12.19
C GLY A 102 -8.04 -6.91 10.70
N GLY A 103 -7.39 -5.87 10.17
CA GLY A 103 -7.02 -5.77 8.76
C GLY A 103 -6.07 -6.87 8.28
N ALA A 104 -5.10 -7.28 9.09
CA ALA A 104 -4.18 -8.36 8.73
C ALA A 104 -4.91 -9.71 8.58
N SER A 105 -5.84 -10.00 9.49
CA SER A 105 -6.67 -11.20 9.41
C SER A 105 -7.59 -11.14 8.19
N PHE A 106 -8.24 -10.00 7.94
CA PHE A 106 -9.09 -9.79 6.77
C PHE A 106 -8.32 -10.00 5.45
N ALA A 107 -7.12 -9.45 5.34
CA ALA A 107 -6.25 -9.62 4.16
C ALA A 107 -5.71 -11.05 3.97
N SER A 108 -5.83 -11.92 4.98
CA SER A 108 -5.34 -13.30 4.96
C SER A 108 -6.45 -14.34 4.87
N LYS A 109 -7.72 -13.92 4.88
CA LYS A 109 -8.87 -14.82 4.71
C LYS A 109 -8.96 -15.27 3.26
N GLU A 110 -9.55 -16.45 3.07
CA GLU A 110 -9.97 -16.91 1.75
C GLU A 110 -11.13 -16.02 1.27
N ILE A 111 -11.01 -15.47 0.06
CA ILE A 111 -12.04 -14.61 -0.53
C ILE A 111 -13.12 -15.51 -1.12
N THR A 112 -14.27 -15.57 -0.46
CA THR A 112 -15.47 -16.31 -0.89
C THR A 112 -16.56 -15.35 -1.37
N GLU A 113 -17.61 -15.85 -2.04
CA GLU A 113 -18.75 -15.02 -2.49
C GLU A 113 -19.44 -14.29 -1.32
N GLU A 114 -19.43 -14.85 -0.10
CA GLU A 114 -19.98 -14.18 1.10
C GLU A 114 -19.10 -13.02 1.61
N SER A 115 -17.84 -12.97 1.18
CA SER A 115 -16.85 -11.97 1.62
C SER A 115 -17.16 -10.56 1.08
N GLU A 116 -17.99 -10.44 0.02
CA GLU A 116 -18.45 -9.14 -0.49
C GLU A 116 -19.26 -8.33 0.54
N SER A 117 -19.85 -9.01 1.54
CA SER A 117 -20.64 -8.40 2.60
C SER A 117 -19.81 -7.99 3.83
N GLU A 118 -18.55 -8.44 3.92
CA GLU A 118 -17.66 -8.08 5.03
C GLU A 118 -17.13 -6.65 4.83
N LYS A 119 -17.38 -5.78 5.81
CA LYS A 119 -16.89 -4.40 5.79
C LYS A 119 -15.37 -4.39 5.93
N SER A 120 -14.72 -3.62 5.05
CA SER A 120 -13.28 -3.34 5.10
C SER A 120 -12.84 -2.86 6.49
N ALA A 121 -11.65 -3.29 6.93
CA ALA A 121 -11.02 -2.83 8.18
C ALA A 121 -10.50 -1.39 8.10
N VAL A 122 -10.70 -0.71 6.97
CA VAL A 122 -10.33 0.68 6.74
C VAL A 122 -11.54 1.56 7.08
N ALA A 123 -11.33 2.52 7.98
CA ALA A 123 -12.31 3.52 8.38
C ALA A 123 -12.69 4.47 7.23
#